data_AF-A0A1E8PP40-F1
#
_entry.id   AF-A0A1E8PP40-F1
#
_cell.length_a   1.000
_cell.length_b   1.000
_cell.length_c   1.000
_cell.angle_alpha   90.00
_cell.angle_beta   90.00
_cell.angle_gamma   90.00
#
_symmetry.space_group_name_H-M   'P 1'
#
loop_
_entity.id
_entity.type
_entity.pdbx_description
1 polymer ?
#
loop_
_entity_poly.entity_id
_entity_poly.type
_entity_poly.pdbx_seq_one_letter_code
_entity_poly.pdbx_strand_id
1 'polypeptide(L)'
;MATAHAQRQRRIERALLRDPGVVVDVSIRLWEQLAAELNQIIGERGVESMYARSLHQSQKQFSWLTPHSPQALDAAMTALRASLQGQADSVACAASTAMLMHFINTLILLIGELLTNSILLKAWGDDVVNNAGTEPNE
;
A
#
# COMPACT_ATOMS: atom_id res chain seq x y z
N MET A 1 11.36 6.57 -15.02
CA MET A 1 10.65 5.38 -14.49
C MET A 1 11.29 4.86 -13.20
N ALA A 2 12.60 4.57 -13.14
CA ALA A 2 13.26 4.07 -11.92
C ALA A 2 13.24 5.06 -10.73
N THR A 3 13.40 6.36 -10.99
CA THR A 3 13.41 7.41 -9.96
C THR A 3 12.05 7.60 -9.28
N ALA A 4 10.95 7.55 -10.05
CA ALA A 4 9.59 7.67 -9.52
C ALA A 4 9.21 6.46 -8.65
N HIS A 5 9.61 5.25 -9.04
CA HIS A 5 9.41 4.04 -8.24
C HIS A 5 10.16 4.10 -6.91
N ALA A 6 11.45 4.46 -6.94
CA ALA A 6 12.27 4.61 -5.74
C ALA A 6 11.74 5.71 -4.82
N GLN A 7 11.24 6.81 -5.38
CA GLN A 7 10.65 7.90 -4.61
C GLN A 7 9.34 7.49 -3.93
N ARG A 8 8.46 6.75 -4.62
CA ARG A 8 7.22 6.19 -4.03
C ARG A 8 7.54 5.23 -2.89
N GLN A 9 8.50 4.33 -3.10
CA GLN A 9 8.92 3.38 -2.07
C GLN A 9 9.39 4.10 -0.80
N ARG A 10 10.29 5.08 -0.94
CA ARG A 10 10.80 5.86 0.21
C ARG A 10 9.69 6.61 0.94
N ARG A 11 8.65 7.07 0.24
CA ARG A 11 7.53 7.78 0.86
C ARG A 11 6.66 6.85 1.70
N ILE A 12 6.36 5.66 1.18
CA ILE A 12 5.62 4.63 1.92
C ILE A 12 6.43 4.20 3.15
N GLU A 13 7.72 3.90 2.98
CA GLU A 13 8.62 3.55 4.10
C GLU A 13 8.65 4.66 5.16
N ARG A 14 8.75 5.93 4.75
CA ARG A 14 8.75 7.07 5.68
C ARG A 14 7.42 7.22 6.42
N ALA A 15 6.29 6.98 5.75
CA ALA A 15 4.98 7.04 6.38
C ALA A 15 4.81 5.94 7.43
N LEU A 16 5.28 4.73 7.12
CA LEU A 16 5.23 3.57 8.02
C LEU A 16 6.19 3.72 9.20
N LEU A 17 7.43 4.15 8.97
CA LEU A 17 8.45 4.31 10.00
C LEU A 17 8.31 5.59 10.82
N ARG A 18 7.34 6.45 10.51
CA ARG A 18 7.07 7.67 11.27
C ARG A 18 6.77 7.35 12.74
N ASP A 19 6.12 6.22 12.99
CA ASP A 19 5.81 5.75 14.33
C ASP A 19 5.92 4.21 14.38
N PRO A 20 7.10 3.68 14.78
CA PRO A 20 7.44 2.26 14.65
C PRO A 20 6.46 1.35 15.40
N GLY A 21 5.88 1.80 16.52
CA GLY A 21 4.90 1.03 17.30
C GLY A 21 3.52 0.90 16.66
N VAL A 22 3.24 1.63 15.57
CA VAL A 22 1.96 1.61 14.87
C VAL A 22 2.11 1.32 13.37
N VAL A 23 3.26 0.79 12.94
CA VAL A 23 3.52 0.41 11.53
C VAL A 23 2.37 -0.43 10.96
N VAL A 24 1.89 -1.40 11.74
CA VAL A 24 0.77 -2.26 11.30
C VAL A 24 -0.51 -1.44 11.10
N ASP A 25 -0.86 -0.58 12.06
CA ASP A 25 -2.04 0.28 11.96
C ASP A 25 -1.96 1.26 10.80
N VAL A 26 -0.79 1.84 10.54
CA VAL A 26 -0.58 2.74 9.41
C VAL A 26 -0.67 1.96 8.10
N SER A 27 -0.07 0.76 8.01
CA SER A 27 -0.18 -0.11 6.83
C SER A 27 -1.63 -0.44 6.50
N ILE A 28 -2.43 -0.86 7.48
CA ILE A 28 -3.83 -1.20 7.26
C ILE A 28 -4.63 0.02 6.80
N ARG A 29 -4.44 1.19 7.44
CA ARG A 29 -5.10 2.43 7.00
C ARG A 29 -4.77 2.81 5.56
N LEU A 30 -3.50 2.71 5.15
CA LEU A 30 -3.09 3.01 3.78
C LEU A 30 -3.78 2.08 2.76
N TRP A 31 -3.96 0.81 3.11
CA TRP A 31 -4.69 -0.15 2.30
C TRP A 31 -6.19 0.16 2.23
N GLU A 32 -6.83 0.43 3.37
CA GLU A 32 -8.26 0.75 3.43
C GLU A 32 -8.58 2.02 2.62
N GLN A 33 -7.78 3.08 2.76
CA GLN A 33 -7.92 4.31 1.99
C GLN A 33 -7.79 4.08 0.48
N LEU A 34 -6.77 3.33 0.08
CA LEU A 34 -6.53 3.02 -1.32
C LEU A 34 -7.65 2.15 -1.91
N ALA A 35 -8.11 1.17 -1.14
CA ALA A 35 -9.19 0.29 -1.54
C ALA A 35 -10.52 1.04 -1.65
N ALA A 36 -10.81 1.99 -0.76
CA ALA A 36 -12.02 2.80 -0.83
C ALA A 36 -12.10 3.61 -2.14
N GLU A 37 -11.00 4.27 -2.52
CA GLU A 37 -10.92 5.01 -3.79
C GLU A 37 -11.02 4.07 -5.00
N LEU A 38 -10.36 2.91 -4.96
CA LEU A 38 -10.39 1.96 -6.06
C LEU A 38 -11.72 1.24 -6.22
N ASN A 39 -12.43 0.98 -5.12
CA ASN A 39 -13.75 0.34 -5.17
C ASN A 39 -14.73 1.18 -6.02
N GLN A 40 -14.60 2.51 -6.01
CA GLN A 40 -15.41 3.38 -6.87
C GLN A 40 -15.07 3.30 -8.37
N ILE A 41 -13.90 2.78 -8.74
CA ILE A 41 -13.40 2.75 -10.12
C ILE A 41 -13.52 1.35 -10.72
N ILE A 42 -13.05 0.34 -10.00
CA ILE A 42 -12.95 -1.06 -10.47
C ILE A 42 -13.88 -2.02 -9.73
N GLY A 43 -14.59 -1.55 -8.70
CA GLY A 43 -15.45 -2.38 -7.86
C GLY A 43 -14.69 -3.28 -6.89
N GLU A 44 -15.42 -3.85 -5.93
CA GLU A 44 -14.88 -4.60 -4.80
C GLU A 44 -14.07 -5.81 -5.26
N ARG A 45 -14.63 -6.61 -6.18
CA ARG A 45 -13.96 -7.77 -6.77
C ARG A 45 -12.67 -7.42 -7.50
N GLY A 46 -12.59 -6.23 -8.08
CA GLY A 46 -11.38 -5.73 -8.73
C GLY A 46 -10.28 -5.50 -7.69
N VAL A 47 -10.63 -4.84 -6.59
CA VAL A 47 -9.71 -4.59 -5.47
C VAL A 47 -9.24 -5.90 -4.84
N GLU A 48 -10.17 -6.82 -4.53
CA GLU A 48 -9.85 -8.14 -3.95
C GLU A 48 -8.88 -8.93 -4.82
N SER A 49 -9.11 -8.96 -6.14
CA SER A 49 -8.26 -9.68 -7.09
C SER A 49 -6.86 -9.06 -7.17
N MET A 50 -6.77 -7.73 -7.19
CA MET A 50 -5.50 -7.02 -7.21
C MET A 50 -4.73 -7.20 -5.89
N TYR A 51 -5.43 -7.18 -4.76
CA TYR A 51 -4.85 -7.43 -3.45
C TYR A 51 -4.29 -8.85 -3.37
N ALA A 52 -5.08 -9.87 -3.73
CA ALA A 52 -4.64 -11.27 -3.74
C ALA A 52 -3.40 -11.49 -4.62
N ARG A 53 -3.35 -10.82 -5.78
CA ARG A 53 -2.16 -10.82 -6.65
C ARG A 53 -0.94 -10.19 -5.97
N SER A 54 -1.11 -9.04 -5.33
CA SER A 54 -0.02 -8.35 -4.63
C SER A 54 0.53 -9.17 -3.45
N LEU A 55 -0.35 -9.87 -2.74
CA LEU A 55 0.00 -10.81 -1.67
C LEU A 55 0.80 -12.00 -2.23
N HIS A 56 0.31 -12.62 -3.30
CA HIS A 56 1.00 -13.75 -3.95
C HIS A 56 2.39 -13.36 -4.47
N GLN A 57 2.55 -12.14 -4.98
CA GLN A 57 3.85 -11.66 -5.43
C GLN A 57 4.79 -11.40 -4.25
N SER A 58 4.28 -10.81 -3.17
CA SER A 58 5.08 -10.48 -1.97
C SER A 58 5.47 -11.71 -1.18
N GLN A 59 4.66 -12.78 -1.22
CA GLN A 59 4.99 -14.07 -0.61
C GLN A 59 6.35 -14.63 -1.09
N LYS A 60 6.73 -14.35 -2.35
CA LYS A 60 8.04 -14.79 -2.89
C LYS A 60 9.23 -14.21 -2.13
N GLN A 61 9.05 -13.03 -1.54
CA GLN A 61 10.05 -12.34 -0.73
C GLN A 61 9.81 -12.53 0.78
N PHE A 62 8.55 -12.70 1.19
CA PHE A 62 8.12 -12.81 2.58
C PHE A 62 7.26 -14.07 2.75
N SER A 63 7.91 -15.22 2.92
CA SER A 63 7.25 -16.54 2.97
C SER A 63 6.24 -16.71 4.12
N TRP A 64 6.31 -15.86 5.15
CA TRP A 64 5.38 -15.82 6.27
C TRP A 64 4.03 -15.15 5.94
N LEU A 65 3.93 -14.43 4.82
CA LEU A 65 2.65 -13.95 4.30
C LEU A 65 1.87 -15.13 3.73
N THR A 66 0.83 -15.57 4.44
CA THR A 66 0.02 -16.70 3.99
C THR A 66 -0.93 -16.25 2.88
N PRO A 67 -0.78 -16.76 1.64
CA PRO A 67 -1.71 -16.46 0.58
C PRO A 67 -3.08 -17.06 0.94
N HIS A 68 -4.13 -16.30 0.71
CA HIS A 68 -5.50 -16.75 0.88
C HIS A 68 -6.28 -16.49 -0.41
N SER A 69 -7.38 -17.24 -0.59
CA SER A 69 -8.30 -17.02 -1.69
C SER A 69 -8.84 -15.58 -1.65
N PRO A 70 -9.21 -15.00 -2.82
CA PRO A 70 -9.92 -13.72 -2.84
C PRO A 70 -11.09 -13.78 -1.85
N GLN A 71 -11.06 -12.86 -0.89
CA GLN A 71 -12.05 -12.72 0.16
C GLN A 71 -12.36 -11.24 0.32
N ALA A 72 -13.46 -10.95 1.01
CA ALA A 72 -13.85 -9.60 1.37
C ALA A 72 -12.64 -8.83 1.94
N LEU A 73 -12.51 -7.58 1.53
CA LEU A 73 -11.37 -6.73 1.89
C LEU A 73 -11.16 -6.68 3.41
N ASP A 74 -12.23 -6.61 4.21
CA ASP A 74 -12.15 -6.60 5.67
C ASP A 74 -11.46 -7.85 6.24
N ALA A 75 -11.78 -9.03 5.70
CA ALA A 75 -11.17 -10.28 6.11
C ALA A 75 -9.69 -10.34 5.68
N ALA A 76 -9.39 -9.82 4.49
CA ALA A 76 -8.03 -9.70 3.97
C ALA A 76 -7.16 -8.74 4.82
N MET A 77 -7.70 -7.60 5.24
CA MET A 77 -7.02 -6.65 6.13
C MET A 77 -6.80 -7.23 7.52
N THR A 78 -7.78 -7.94 8.05
CA THR A 78 -7.65 -8.65 9.35
C THR A 78 -6.54 -9.69 9.30
N ALA A 79 -6.47 -10.49 8.24
CA ALA A 79 -5.42 -11.47 8.04
C ALA A 79 -4.03 -10.82 7.89
N LEU A 80 -3.94 -9.74 7.10
CA LEU A 80 -2.69 -8.99 6.92
C LEU A 80 -2.20 -8.41 8.25
N ARG A 81 -3.10 -7.81 9.03
CA ARG A 81 -2.80 -7.27 10.36
C ARG A 81 -2.19 -8.33 11.27
N ALA A 82 -2.81 -9.50 11.34
CA ALA A 82 -2.31 -10.62 12.15
C ALA A 82 -0.92 -11.09 11.68
N SER A 83 -0.70 -11.18 10.36
CA SER A 83 0.62 -11.54 9.82
C SER A 83 1.69 -10.51 10.16
N LEU A 84 1.37 -9.21 10.09
CA LEU A 84 2.31 -8.13 10.39
C LEU A 84 2.61 -7.99 11.89
N GLN A 85 1.63 -8.18 12.77
CA GLN A 85 1.82 -8.12 14.23
C GLN A 85 2.78 -9.20 14.77
N GLY A 86 2.93 -10.32 14.06
CA GLY A 86 3.88 -11.37 14.42
C GLY A 86 5.33 -11.07 14.01
N GLN A 87 5.60 -9.93 13.38
CA GLN A 87 6.92 -9.57 12.84
C GLN A 87 7.49 -8.33 13.52
N ALA A 88 8.81 -8.15 13.41
CA ALA A 88 9.46 -6.90 13.82
C ALA A 88 9.02 -5.74 12.93
N ASP A 89 8.94 -4.52 13.48
CA ASP A 89 8.48 -3.30 12.79
C ASP A 89 9.20 -3.06 11.45
N SER A 90 10.50 -3.35 11.38
CA SER A 90 11.30 -3.22 10.16
C SER A 90 10.88 -4.22 9.08
N VAL A 91 10.56 -5.46 9.46
CA VAL A 91 10.09 -6.52 8.56
C VAL A 91 8.66 -6.25 8.13
N ALA A 92 7.80 -5.82 9.06
CA ALA A 92 6.42 -5.43 8.79
C ALA A 92 6.37 -4.24 7.81
N CYS A 93 7.23 -3.24 8.01
CA CYS A 93 7.37 -2.09 7.11
C CYS A 93 7.83 -2.52 5.71
N ALA A 94 8.86 -3.35 5.62
CA ALA A 94 9.39 -3.84 4.35
C ALA A 94 8.33 -4.64 3.55
N ALA A 95 7.61 -5.55 4.22
CA ALA A 95 6.56 -6.33 3.59
C ALA A 95 5.37 -5.48 3.15
N SER A 96 4.91 -4.55 4.00
CA SER A 96 3.82 -3.64 3.67
C SER A 96 4.17 -2.76 2.47
N THR A 97 5.40 -2.23 2.46
CA THR A 97 5.92 -1.42 1.35
C THR A 97 5.97 -2.23 0.06
N ALA A 98 6.51 -3.45 0.10
CA ALA A 98 6.60 -4.31 -1.08
C ALA A 98 5.22 -4.64 -1.66
N MET A 99 4.25 -4.99 -0.81
CA MET A 99 2.87 -5.28 -1.24
C MET A 99 2.23 -4.06 -1.91
N LEU A 100 2.30 -2.88 -1.27
CA LEU A 100 1.76 -1.64 -1.83
C LEU A 100 2.43 -1.28 -3.16
N MET A 101 3.74 -1.45 -3.27
CA MET A 101 4.48 -1.19 -4.51
C MET A 101 4.07 -2.14 -5.64
N HIS A 102 3.89 -3.43 -5.37
CA HIS A 102 3.39 -4.39 -6.37
C HIS A 102 1.98 -4.06 -6.83
N PHE A 103 1.13 -3.62 -5.91
CA PHE A 103 -0.23 -3.22 -6.20
C PHE A 103 -0.27 -1.95 -7.07
N ILE A 104 0.47 -0.90 -6.69
CA ILE A 104 0.60 0.33 -7.47
C ILE A 104 1.18 0.06 -8.85
N ASN A 105 2.22 -0.76 -8.95
CA ASN A 105 2.80 -1.10 -10.25
C ASN A 105 1.77 -1.83 -11.15
N THR A 106 0.94 -2.69 -10.57
CA THR A 106 -0.16 -3.33 -11.29
C THR A 106 -1.20 -2.32 -11.74
N LEU A 107 -1.56 -1.31 -10.92
CA LEU A 107 -2.44 -0.21 -11.33
C LEU A 107 -1.85 0.58 -12.49
N ILE A 108 -0.58 0.97 -12.41
CA ILE A 108 0.09 1.73 -13.47
C ILE A 108 0.03 0.97 -14.80
N LEU A 109 0.21 -0.35 -14.77
CA LEU A 109 0.12 -1.19 -15.96
C LEU A 109 -1.30 -1.34 -16.52
N LEU A 110 -2.33 -1.28 -15.67
CA LEU A 110 -3.73 -1.49 -16.08
C LEU A 110 -4.43 -0.20 -16.52
N ILE A 111 -4.26 0.88 -15.74
CA ILE A 111 -5.01 2.13 -15.89
C ILE A 111 -4.12 3.34 -16.20
N GLY A 112 -2.80 3.14 -16.24
CA GLY A 112 -1.82 4.18 -16.52
C GLY A 112 -1.34 4.94 -15.29
N GLU A 113 -0.19 5.59 -15.44
CA GLU A 113 0.50 6.30 -14.35
C GLU A 113 -0.25 7.54 -13.85
N LEU A 114 -0.87 8.30 -14.76
CA LEU A 114 -1.63 9.51 -14.41
C LEU A 114 -2.82 9.21 -13.48
N LEU A 115 -3.63 8.22 -13.84
CA LEU A 115 -4.80 7.85 -13.04
C LEU A 115 -4.35 7.25 -11.70
N THR A 116 -3.33 6.40 -11.72
CA THR A 116 -2.77 5.83 -10.49
C THR A 116 -2.29 6.93 -9.53
N ASN A 117 -1.55 7.93 -10.01
CA ASN A 117 -1.10 9.03 -9.16
C ASN A 117 -2.25 9.86 -8.59
N SER A 118 -3.31 10.08 -9.38
CA SER A 118 -4.50 10.80 -8.90
C SER A 118 -5.22 10.02 -7.79
N ILE A 119 -5.36 8.70 -7.93
CA ILE A 119 -5.95 7.83 -6.90
C ILE A 119 -5.10 7.85 -5.63
N LEU A 120 -3.78 7.72 -5.76
CA LEU A 120 -2.87 7.77 -4.60
C LEU A 120 -2.95 9.11 -3.87
N LEU A 121 -3.04 10.22 -4.62
CA LEU A 121 -3.21 11.56 -4.04
C LEU A 121 -4.52 11.69 -3.26
N LYS A 122 -5.62 11.12 -3.78
CA LYS A 122 -6.91 11.11 -3.07
C LYS A 122 -6.89 10.23 -1.84
N ALA A 123 -6.31 9.04 -1.94
CA ALA A 123 -6.28 8.06 -0.86
C ALA A 123 -5.40 8.51 0.31
N TRP A 124 -4.20 9.02 0.03
CA TRP A 124 -3.19 9.28 1.07
C TRP A 124 -2.91 10.77 1.32
N GLY A 125 -3.48 11.66 0.51
CA GLY A 125 -3.25 13.10 0.60
C GLY A 125 -1.85 13.53 0.14
N ASP A 126 -1.62 14.84 0.19
CA ASP A 126 -0.36 15.46 -0.23
C ASP A 126 0.79 15.08 0.71
N ASP A 127 0.55 14.86 2.01
CA ASP A 127 1.60 14.51 2.98
C ASP A 127 2.40 13.24 2.64
N VAL A 128 1.78 12.28 1.95
CA VAL A 128 2.45 11.04 1.49
C VAL A 128 2.90 11.16 0.02
N VAL A 129 2.22 11.98 -0.80
CA VAL A 129 2.39 12.03 -2.27
C VAL A 129 3.19 13.25 -2.76
N ASN A 130 3.30 14.30 -1.97
CA ASN A 130 3.93 15.56 -2.31
C ASN A 130 4.33 16.30 -1.02
N ASN A 131 5.57 16.12 -0.57
CA ASN A 131 6.18 17.20 0.20
C ASN A 131 7.08 17.98 -0.77
N ALA A 132 6.43 18.64 -1.73
CA ALA A 132 7.04 19.76 -2.42
C ALA A 132 6.90 20.94 -1.45
N GLY A 133 8.04 21.43 -0.96
CA GLY A 133 8.11 22.32 0.19
C GLY A 133 7.07 23.42 0.17
N THR A 134 6.26 23.47 1.22
CA THR A 134 5.66 24.72 1.64
C THR A 134 6.62 25.31 2.66
N GLU A 135 7.50 26.19 2.18
CA GLU A 135 8.09 27.21 3.03
C GLU A 135 6.93 27.93 3.74
N PRO A 136 6.88 27.97 5.08
CA PRO A 136 5.94 28.83 5.77
C PRO A 136 6.49 30.25 5.64
N ASN A 137 5.87 31.03 4.77
CA ASN A 137 6.00 32.48 4.76
C ASN A 137 4.94 33.05 5.70
N GLU A 138 5.32 33.33 6.94
CA GLU A 138 4.85 34.48 7.73
C GLU A 138 5.97 34.96 8.66
#